data_AF-A0A098VNR0-F1
#
_entry.id   AF-A0A098VNR0-F1
#
_cell.length_a   1.000
_cell.length_b   1.000
_cell.length_c   1.000
_cell.angle_alpha   90.00
_cell.angle_beta   90.00
_cell.angle_gamma   90.00
#
_symmetry.space_group_name_H-M   'P 1'
#
loop_
_entity.id
_entity.type
_entity.pdbx_description
1 polymer ?
#
loop_
_entity_poly.entity_id
_entity_poly.type
_entity_poly.pdbx_seq_one_letter_code
_entity_poly.pdbx_strand_id
1 'polypeptide(L)'
;MNNFGLDDSFTGSHSVFSDSFCGIINFKLLLDKRIIISLKDGRKFEGNFKVYDQFGNITITEATERIFIDNQYGEKYQGVLLIRGENVVLLGEYNEETQQHGISYPTLEKIPMNEILRKQRQILDERKRIIKTKRELNREFGLLEADIMAEFDL
;
A
#
# COMPACT_ATOMS: atom_id res chain seq x y z
N MET A 1 -41.54 2.00 41.55
CA MET A 1 -41.70 0.80 40.69
C MET A 1 -40.57 0.85 39.69
N ASN A 2 -39.72 -0.18 39.76
CA ASN A 2 -38.31 -0.14 39.36
C ASN A 2 -38.11 -0.44 37.87
N ASN A 3 -37.04 0.16 37.36
CA ASN A 3 -36.21 -0.16 36.20
C ASN A 3 -36.42 -1.54 35.55
N PHE A 4 -36.65 -1.53 34.24
CA PHE A 4 -36.31 -2.65 33.36
C PHE A 4 -34.86 -2.50 32.90
N GLY A 5 -33.97 -3.23 33.57
CA GLY A 5 -32.65 -3.55 33.07
C GLY A 5 -32.71 -4.76 32.13
N LEU A 6 -31.80 -4.79 31.17
CA LEU A 6 -31.36 -6.01 30.49
C LEU A 6 -29.86 -5.84 30.17
N ASP A 7 -29.01 -6.09 31.15
CA ASP A 7 -27.83 -6.95 30.99
C ASP A 7 -28.30 -8.41 31.25
N ASP A 8 -27.86 -9.40 30.49
CA ASP A 8 -26.58 -10.05 30.72
C ASP A 8 -25.95 -10.63 29.44
N SER A 9 -24.64 -10.65 29.51
CA SER A 9 -23.60 -11.11 28.57
C SER A 9 -23.50 -12.64 28.35
N PHE A 10 -22.79 -12.98 27.25
CA PHE A 10 -22.11 -14.25 26.92
C PHE A 10 -23.02 -15.43 26.51
N THR A 11 -22.94 -16.05 25.33
CA THR A 11 -21.81 -16.84 24.77
C THR A 11 -22.01 -17.13 23.28
N GLY A 12 -20.93 -17.28 22.49
CA GLY A 12 -20.92 -18.22 21.37
C GLY A 12 -20.66 -17.66 19.97
N SER A 13 -19.41 -17.77 19.56
CA SER A 13 -18.91 -17.76 18.18
C SER A 13 -19.77 -18.55 17.19
N HIS A 14 -20.26 -17.88 16.15
CA HIS A 14 -20.41 -18.48 14.82
C HIS A 14 -20.08 -17.43 13.76
N SER A 15 -18.95 -17.68 13.10
CA SER A 15 -18.47 -17.03 11.89
C SER A 15 -19.56 -17.04 10.81
N VAL A 16 -20.16 -15.87 10.56
CA VAL A 16 -20.82 -15.60 9.28
C VAL A 16 -19.75 -15.02 8.36
N PHE A 17 -18.88 -15.91 7.85
CA PHE A 17 -18.17 -15.68 6.60
C PHE A 17 -19.23 -15.77 5.51
N SER A 18 -19.80 -14.63 5.09
CA SER A 18 -20.64 -14.56 3.91
C SER A 18 -20.64 -13.13 3.39
N ASP A 19 -20.07 -12.99 2.19
CA ASP A 19 -20.31 -11.92 1.23
C ASP A 19 -19.51 -10.62 1.45
N SER A 20 -18.19 -10.76 1.64
CA SER A 20 -17.26 -9.66 1.40
C SER A 20 -17.04 -9.48 -0.10
N PHE A 21 -17.96 -8.75 -0.75
CA PHE A 21 -17.77 -8.27 -2.12
C PHE A 21 -16.53 -7.38 -2.21
N CYS A 22 -15.69 -7.64 -3.22
CA CYS A 22 -14.60 -6.79 -3.64
C CYS A 22 -15.16 -5.45 -4.17
N GLY A 23 -15.20 -4.44 -3.31
CA GLY A 23 -15.65 -3.06 -3.63
C GLY A 23 -15.36 -2.09 -2.47
N ILE A 24 -15.59 -0.79 -2.69
CA ILE A 24 -15.29 0.39 -1.81
C ILE A 24 -15.83 0.29 -0.37
N ILE A 25 -16.61 -0.76 -0.06
CA ILE A 25 -17.39 -0.95 1.17
C ILE A 25 -16.53 -1.03 2.44
N ASN A 26 -15.26 -1.44 2.38
CA ASN A 26 -14.41 -1.51 3.58
C ASN A 26 -13.70 -0.20 3.97
N PHE A 27 -13.82 0.89 3.19
CA PHE A 27 -13.21 2.17 3.58
C PHE A 27 -13.77 2.69 4.91
N LYS A 28 -15.06 2.48 5.17
CA LYS A 28 -15.69 2.90 6.43
C LYS A 28 -14.97 2.31 7.66
N LEU A 29 -14.47 1.08 7.56
CA LEU A 29 -13.78 0.40 8.67
C LEU A 29 -12.36 0.94 8.93
N LEU A 30 -11.83 1.70 7.98
CA LEU A 30 -10.48 2.26 8.02
C LEU A 30 -10.47 3.73 8.43
N LEU A 31 -11.64 4.36 8.54
CA LEU A 31 -11.76 5.78 8.86
C LEU A 31 -11.10 6.09 10.21
N ASP A 32 -10.34 7.18 10.26
CA ASP A 32 -9.54 7.61 11.42
C ASP A 32 -8.44 6.63 11.86
N LYS A 33 -8.16 5.59 11.06
CA LYS A 33 -7.03 4.70 11.26
C LYS A 33 -5.83 5.14 10.45
N ARG A 34 -4.65 4.70 10.89
CA ARG A 34 -3.43 4.78 10.09
C ARG A 34 -3.48 3.71 9.00
N ILE A 35 -3.19 4.08 7.77
CA ILE A 35 -3.24 3.18 6.62
C ILE A 35 -1.96 3.27 5.81
N ILE A 36 -1.62 2.16 5.14
CA ILE A 36 -0.65 2.14 4.03
C ILE A 36 -1.43 2.05 2.71
N ILE A 37 -0.98 2.79 1.70
CA ILE A 37 -1.55 2.85 0.37
C ILE A 37 -0.46 2.57 -0.66
N SER A 38 -0.72 1.68 -1.62
CA SER A 38 0.11 1.50 -2.82
C SER A 38 -0.61 2.08 -4.04
N LEU A 39 0.13 2.85 -4.84
CA LEU A 39 -0.36 3.46 -6.06
C LEU A 39 0.12 2.71 -7.31
N LYS A 40 -0.55 2.96 -8.44
CA LYS A 40 -0.22 2.37 -9.75
C LYS A 40 1.17 2.73 -10.28
N ASP A 41 1.74 3.83 -9.82
CA ASP A 41 3.11 4.25 -10.17
C ASP A 41 4.18 3.63 -9.25
N GLY A 42 3.78 2.68 -8.40
CA GLY A 42 4.66 1.97 -7.47
C GLY A 42 4.98 2.76 -6.19
N ARG A 43 4.41 3.96 -6.01
CA ARG A 43 4.64 4.76 -4.81
C ARG A 43 3.82 4.24 -3.65
N LYS A 44 4.43 4.22 -2.46
CA LYS A 44 3.82 3.75 -1.22
C LYS A 44 3.71 4.93 -0.25
N PHE A 45 2.53 5.10 0.33
CA PHE A 45 2.24 6.15 1.31
C PHE A 45 1.72 5.56 2.59
N GLU A 46 1.97 6.25 3.68
CA GLU A 46 1.38 5.99 4.97
C GLU A 46 0.77 7.27 5.53
N GLY A 47 -0.36 7.18 6.20
CA GLY A 47 -0.96 8.34 6.88
C GLY A 47 -2.29 8.01 7.54
N ASN A 48 -2.90 9.01 8.15
CA ASN A 48 -4.20 8.87 8.80
C ASN A 48 -5.32 9.10 7.79
N PHE A 49 -6.21 8.11 7.65
CA PHE A 49 -7.31 8.17 6.71
C PHE A 49 -8.45 9.05 7.21
N LYS A 50 -8.82 10.08 6.44
CA LYS A 50 -9.77 11.11 6.91
C LYS A 50 -11.04 11.22 6.09
N VAL A 51 -10.94 11.20 4.78
CA VAL A 51 -12.09 11.41 3.90
C VAL A 51 -12.00 10.45 2.74
N TYR A 52 -13.15 9.94 2.32
CA TYR A 52 -13.29 9.21 1.07
C TYR A 52 -14.57 9.56 0.36
N ASP A 53 -14.65 9.21 -0.92
CA ASP A 53 -15.87 9.29 -1.70
C ASP A 53 -16.25 7.94 -2.34
N GLN A 54 -17.40 7.93 -3.01
CA GLN A 54 -17.94 6.76 -3.72
C GLN A 54 -17.12 6.32 -4.94
N PHE A 55 -16.15 7.13 -5.38
CA PHE A 55 -15.25 6.81 -6.48
C PHE A 55 -13.90 6.27 -5.98
N GLY A 56 -13.75 6.17 -4.65
CA GLY A 56 -12.53 5.71 -4.01
C GLY A 56 -11.45 6.79 -3.93
N ASN A 57 -11.77 8.06 -4.21
CA ASN A 57 -10.83 9.15 -3.92
C ASN A 57 -10.65 9.25 -2.41
N ILE A 58 -9.42 9.43 -1.96
CA ILE A 58 -9.08 9.41 -0.53
C ILE A 58 -8.26 10.61 -0.14
N THR A 59 -8.51 11.14 1.05
CA THR A 59 -7.66 12.13 1.71
C THR A 59 -7.00 11.50 2.92
N ILE A 60 -5.68 11.56 2.95
CA ILE A 60 -4.87 11.18 4.12
C ILE A 60 -4.18 12.41 4.69
N THR A 61 -3.98 12.40 6.00
CA THR A 61 -3.23 13.41 6.75
C THR A 61 -1.98 12.79 7.35
N GLU A 62 -0.98 13.61 7.69
CA GLU A 62 0.34 13.13 8.15
C GLU A 62 0.99 12.15 7.16
N ALA A 63 0.70 12.36 5.88
CA ALA A 63 1.15 11.53 4.78
C ALA A 63 2.67 11.49 4.73
N THR A 64 3.22 10.28 4.72
CA THR A 64 4.64 10.01 4.57
C THR A 64 4.82 9.04 3.40
N GLU A 65 5.58 9.46 2.40
CA GLU A 65 5.97 8.59 1.29
C GLU A 65 7.12 7.68 1.74
N ARG A 66 6.97 6.37 1.52
CA ARG A 66 7.96 5.34 1.84
C ARG A 66 8.52 4.75 0.56
N ILE A 67 9.83 4.83 0.38
CA ILE A 67 10.55 4.22 -0.76
C ILE A 67 11.28 3.00 -0.22
N PHE A 68 10.98 1.82 -0.77
CA PHE A 68 11.58 0.55 -0.35
C PHE A 68 12.56 0.05 -1.41
N ILE A 69 13.75 -0.37 -0.98
CA ILE A 69 14.76 -1.02 -1.81
C ILE A 69 15.39 -2.13 -0.98
N ASP A 70 15.21 -3.37 -1.42
CA ASP A 70 15.65 -4.57 -0.69
C ASP A 70 15.14 -4.54 0.76
N ASN A 71 16.04 -4.63 1.75
CA ASN A 71 15.72 -4.58 3.18
C ASN A 71 15.83 -3.16 3.77
N GLN A 72 15.81 -2.11 2.94
CA GLN A 72 15.97 -0.73 3.38
C GLN A 72 14.81 0.14 2.92
N TYR A 73 14.53 1.19 3.68
CA TYR A 73 13.52 2.18 3.32
C TYR A 73 13.92 3.60 3.68
N GLY A 74 13.40 4.57 2.92
CA GLY A 74 13.49 5.99 3.24
C GLY A 74 12.12 6.63 3.30
N GLU A 75 11.99 7.69 4.10
CA GLU A 75 10.72 8.37 4.36
C GLU A 75 10.77 9.85 3.97
N LYS A 76 9.71 10.33 3.32
CA LYS A 76 9.52 11.74 3.00
C LYS A 76 8.16 12.21 3.50
N TYR A 77 8.14 13.20 4.39
CA TYR A 77 6.89 13.82 4.82
C TYR A 77 6.25 14.63 3.69
N GLN A 78 4.94 14.44 3.50
CA GLN A 78 4.14 15.05 2.44
C GLN A 78 2.93 15.83 3.00
N GLY A 79 2.59 15.70 4.28
CA GLY A 79 1.52 16.47 4.92
C GLY A 79 0.13 15.93 4.61
N VAL A 80 -0.69 16.70 3.89
CA VAL A 80 -2.05 16.29 3.51
C VAL A 80 -2.05 15.92 2.03
N LEU A 81 -2.58 14.74 1.71
CA LEU A 81 -2.58 14.22 0.35
C LEU A 81 -4.00 13.82 -0.08
N LEU A 82 -4.46 14.39 -1.20
CA LEU A 82 -5.65 13.95 -1.92
C LEU A 82 -5.22 13.02 -3.04
N ILE A 83 -5.62 11.76 -2.96
CA ILE A 83 -5.29 10.70 -3.92
C ILE A 83 -6.55 10.38 -4.72
N ARG A 84 -6.40 10.33 -6.04
CA ARG A 84 -7.46 9.90 -6.94
C ARG A 84 -7.65 8.38 -6.89
N GLY A 85 -8.90 7.93 -6.79
CA GLY A 85 -9.27 6.54 -6.54
C GLY A 85 -8.80 5.58 -7.62
N GLU A 86 -8.77 6.01 -8.88
CA GLU A 86 -8.27 5.17 -9.97
C GLU A 86 -6.77 4.89 -9.90
N ASN A 87 -6.00 5.65 -9.10
CA ASN A 87 -4.57 5.42 -8.91
C ASN A 87 -4.27 4.51 -7.71
N VAL A 88 -5.26 4.24 -6.85
CA VAL A 88 -5.11 3.34 -5.71
C VAL A 88 -5.14 1.90 -6.20
N VAL A 89 -4.10 1.14 -5.88
CA VAL A 89 -4.02 -0.30 -6.18
C VAL A 89 -4.52 -1.10 -4.98
N LEU A 90 -3.96 -0.82 -3.81
CA LEU A 90 -4.33 -1.45 -2.55
C LEU A 90 -4.16 -0.45 -1.42
N LEU A 91 -4.95 -0.65 -0.37
CA LEU A 91 -4.77 0.02 0.91
C LEU A 91 -5.16 -0.91 2.05
N GLY A 92 -4.54 -0.72 3.20
CA GLY A 92 -4.79 -1.52 4.39
C GLY A 92 -4.47 -0.75 5.65
N GLU A 93 -5.09 -1.18 6.75
CA GLU A 93 -4.78 -0.68 8.08
C GLU A 93 -3.31 -0.96 8.43
N TYR A 94 -2.63 0.07 8.91
CA TYR A 94 -1.28 -0.03 9.44
C TYR A 94 -1.34 -0.09 10.97
N ASN A 95 -1.04 -1.26 11.53
CA ASN A 95 -0.93 -1.46 12.97
C ASN A 95 0.56 -1.65 13.35
N GLU A 96 1.10 -0.69 14.10
CA GLU A 96 2.48 -0.69 14.58
C GLU A 96 2.76 -1.87 15.53
N GLU A 97 1.77 -2.32 16.29
CA GLU A 97 1.91 -3.42 17.26
C GLU A 97 2.12 -4.77 16.56
N THR A 98 1.44 -4.97 15.42
CA THR A 98 1.56 -6.19 14.61
C THR A 98 2.97 -6.34 14.04
N GLN A 99 3.65 -5.24 13.69
CA GLN A 99 5.04 -5.29 13.22
C GLN A 99 6.04 -5.68 14.31
N GLN A 100 5.74 -5.40 15.58
CA GLN A 100 6.64 -5.67 16.69
C GLN A 100 6.52 -7.10 17.23
N HIS A 101 5.34 -7.73 17.15
CA HIS A 101 5.03 -8.97 17.87
C HIS A 101 4.48 -10.12 17.01
N GLY A 102 4.21 -9.93 15.71
CA GLY A 102 3.55 -10.93 14.88
C GLY A 102 4.16 -11.08 13.49
N ILE A 103 4.73 -12.27 13.24
CA ILE A 103 5.28 -12.73 11.96
C ILE A 103 6.68 -12.12 11.66
N SER A 104 7.66 -13.01 11.45
CA SER A 104 9.06 -12.70 11.17
C SER A 104 9.22 -12.01 9.80
N TYR A 105 8.83 -10.75 9.71
CA TYR A 105 9.19 -9.90 8.56
C TYR A 105 10.69 -9.59 8.62
N PRO A 106 11.37 -9.45 7.46
CA PRO A 106 12.73 -8.95 7.45
C PRO A 106 12.76 -7.58 8.13
N THR A 107 13.67 -7.41 9.09
CA THR A 107 13.88 -6.11 9.73
C THR A 107 14.28 -5.10 8.66
N LEU A 108 13.41 -4.13 8.41
CA LEU A 108 13.67 -3.06 7.46
C LEU A 108 14.53 -1.98 8.11
N GLU A 109 15.64 -1.63 7.48
CA GLU A 109 16.54 -0.58 7.94
C GLU A 109 16.12 0.77 7.36
N LYS A 110 15.89 1.76 8.23
CA LYS A 110 15.62 3.13 7.82
C LYS A 110 16.91 3.83 7.43
N ILE A 111 17.00 4.31 6.19
CA ILE A 111 18.14 5.07 5.69
C ILE A 111 17.74 6.51 5.29
N PRO A 112 18.69 7.46 5.23
CA PRO A 112 18.41 8.81 4.78
C PRO A 112 17.83 8.87 3.37
N MET A 113 16.91 9.81 3.13
CA MET A 113 16.24 9.99 1.84
C MET A 113 17.22 10.14 0.67
N ASN A 114 18.34 10.83 0.87
CA ASN A 114 19.34 11.01 -0.19
C ASN A 114 19.99 9.68 -0.62
N GLU A 115 20.13 8.71 0.29
CA GLU A 115 20.75 7.42 0.01
C GLU A 115 19.78 6.48 -0.71
N ILE A 116 18.52 6.40 -0.26
CA ILE A 116 17.50 5.58 -0.93
C ILE A 116 17.26 6.07 -2.37
N LEU A 117 17.23 7.40 -2.59
CA LEU A 117 17.04 7.97 -3.92
C LEU A 117 18.21 7.68 -4.86
N ARG A 118 19.44 7.62 -4.34
CA ARG A 118 20.62 7.22 -5.13
C ARG A 118 20.50 5.77 -5.59
N LYS A 119 20.16 4.86 -4.67
CA LYS A 119 19.92 3.46 -4.98
C LYS A 119 18.78 3.28 -5.99
N GLN A 120 17.67 4.00 -5.79
CA GLN A 120 16.52 3.95 -6.70
C GLN A 120 16.92 4.36 -8.12
N ARG A 121 17.71 5.43 -8.25
CA ARG A 121 18.19 5.92 -9.54
C ARG A 121 19.07 4.88 -10.25
N GLN A 122 19.98 4.23 -9.53
CA GLN A 122 20.85 3.19 -10.09
C GLN A 122 20.01 2.03 -10.66
N ILE A 123 19.03 1.55 -9.89
CA ILE A 123 18.12 0.47 -10.31
C ILE A 123 17.31 0.89 -11.54
N LEU A 124 16.77 2.12 -11.56
CA LEU A 124 16.00 2.62 -12.70
C LEU A 124 16.84 2.75 -13.96
N ASP A 125 18.08 3.21 -13.85
CA ASP A 125 18.98 3.36 -14.99
C ASP A 125 19.43 2.00 -15.55
N GLU A 126 19.68 1.01 -14.67
CA GLU A 126 19.97 -0.36 -15.07
C GLU A 126 18.76 -1.01 -15.75
N ARG A 127 17.55 -0.88 -15.16
CA ARG A 127 16.29 -1.37 -15.75
C ARG A 127 16.09 -0.78 -17.15
N LYS A 128 16.33 0.52 -17.35
CA LYS A 128 16.22 1.16 -18.67
C LYS A 128 17.18 0.55 -19.70
N ARG A 129 18.41 0.22 -19.30
CA ARG A 129 19.39 -0.44 -20.18
C ARG A 129 18.91 -1.84 -20.56
N ILE A 130 18.48 -2.64 -19.59
CA ILE A 130 17.96 -3.99 -19.83
C ILE A 130 16.75 -3.96 -20.75
N ILE A 131 15.79 -3.07 -20.49
CA ILE A 131 14.60 -2.91 -21.33
C ILE A 131 15.01 -2.52 -22.75
N LYS A 132 15.94 -1.58 -22.92
CA LYS A 132 16.42 -1.17 -24.25
C LYS A 132 17.05 -2.35 -25.01
N THR A 133 17.95 -3.10 -24.37
CA THR A 133 18.59 -4.27 -24.99
C THR A 133 17.58 -5.37 -25.31
N LYS A 134 16.62 -5.64 -24.41
CA LYS A 134 15.55 -6.62 -24.65
C LYS A 134 14.69 -6.22 -25.85
N ARG A 135 14.39 -4.92 -26.01
CA ARG A 135 13.64 -4.41 -27.16
C ARG A 135 14.42 -4.57 -28.47
N GLU A 136 15.72 -4.33 -28.46
CA GLU A 136 16.58 -4.54 -29.64
C GLU A 136 16.58 -6.02 -30.05
N LEU A 137 16.80 -6.94 -29.10
CA LEU A 137 16.74 -8.39 -29.34
C LEU A 137 15.37 -8.84 -29.83
N ASN A 138 14.29 -8.40 -29.19
CA ASN A 138 12.92 -8.78 -29.60
C ASN A 138 12.62 -8.38 -31.05
N ARG A 139 13.14 -7.22 -31.50
CA ARG A 139 13.02 -6.78 -32.90
C ARG A 139 13.82 -7.66 -33.85
N GLU A 140 15.03 -8.05 -33.48
CA GLU A 140 15.87 -8.95 -34.29
C GLU A 140 15.24 -10.34 -34.44
N PHE A 141 14.62 -10.87 -33.38
CA PHE A 141 13.99 -12.19 -33.38
C PHE A 141 12.50 -12.19 -33.76
N GLY A 142 11.92 -11.04 -34.12
CA GLY A 142 10.53 -10.92 -34.56
C GLY A 142 9.48 -11.27 -33.49
N LEU A 143 9.84 -11.14 -32.20
CA LEU A 143 8.96 -11.42 -31.07
C LEU A 143 8.07 -10.20 -30.77
N LEU A 144 6.75 -10.42 -30.64
CA LEU A 144 5.83 -9.37 -30.19
C LEU A 144 6.11 -9.04 -28.71
N GLU A 145 6.24 -7.75 -28.39
CA GLU A 145 6.28 -7.29 -27.00
C GLU A 145 4.90 -7.54 -26.37
N ALA A 146 4.72 -8.70 -25.73
CA ALA A 146 3.68 -8.82 -24.71
C ALA A 146 4.07 -7.89 -23.55
N ASP A 147 3.09 -7.16 -23.00
CA ASP A 147 3.27 -6.23 -21.88
C ASP A 147 3.73 -6.97 -20.60
N ILE A 148 5.00 -7.36 -20.55
CA ILE A 148 5.67 -7.91 -19.36
C ILE A 148 6.09 -6.75 -18.44
N MET A 149 5.22 -5.75 -18.30
CA MET A 149 5.40 -4.64 -17.35
C MET A 149 4.71 -4.93 -16.01
N ALA A 150 4.01 -6.07 -15.87
CA ALA A 150 3.10 -6.31 -14.75
C ALA A 150 3.62 -7.24 -13.63
N GLU A 151 4.83 -7.80 -13.69
CA GLU A 151 5.15 -8.94 -12.81
C GLU A 151 6.27 -8.76 -11.78
N PHE A 152 6.84 -7.56 -11.55
CA PHE A 152 7.90 -7.41 -10.53
C PHE A 152 7.89 -6.07 -9.78
N ASP A 153 6.75 -5.70 -9.20
CA ASP A 153 6.69 -4.72 -8.11
C ASP A 153 6.37 -5.45 -6.79
N LEU A 154 7.42 -5.79 -6.02
CA LEU A 154 7.37 -6.05 -4.57
C LEU A 154 8.10 -4.91 -3.87
#